data_AF-A0A7H8XS87-F1
#
_entry.id   AF-A0A7H8XS87-F1
#
_cell.length_a   1.000
_cell.length_b   1.000
_cell.length_c   1.000
_cell.angle_alpha   90.00
_cell.angle_beta   90.00
_cell.angle_gamma   90.00
#
_symmetry.space_group_name_H-M   'P 1'
#
loop_
_entity.id
_entity.type
_entity.pdbx_description
1 polymer ?
#
loop_
_entity_poly.entity_id
_entity_poly.type
_entity_poly.pdbx_seq_one_letter_code
_entity_poly.pdbx_strand_id
1 'polypeptide(L)' 'MTAPFLSLAQIRNRLALTARQILRDHEPGADGRCPICRTSGCTVAAAARNVIDTAEEVQQRSTATPPATPDRDDPQHTG' A
#
# COMPACT_ATOMS: atom_id res chain seq x y z
N MET A 1 10.45 24.04 -11.46
CA MET A 1 10.98 22.72 -11.04
C MET A 1 9.83 21.74 -11.02
N THR A 2 9.84 20.72 -11.87
CA THR A 2 8.86 19.63 -11.84
C THR A 2 9.36 18.55 -10.88
N ALA A 3 8.81 18.51 -9.66
CA ALA A 3 8.99 17.34 -8.82
C ALA A 3 8.29 16.15 -9.49
N PRO A 4 8.89 14.95 -9.52
CA PRO A 4 8.20 13.78 -10.06
C PRO A 4 6.96 13.50 -9.20
N PHE A 5 5.79 13.59 -9.80
CA PHE A 5 4.55 13.17 -9.16
C PHE A 5 4.57 11.65 -9.03
N LEU A 6 4.47 11.15 -7.80
CA LEU A 6 4.35 9.72 -7.58
C LEU A 6 2.98 9.25 -8.06
N SER A 7 2.95 8.13 -8.78
CA SER A 7 1.70 7.46 -9.08
C SER A 7 1.05 6.98 -7.79
N LEU A 8 -0.27 6.81 -7.82
CA LEU A 8 -1.02 6.30 -6.68
C LEU A 8 -0.49 4.93 -6.22
N ALA A 9 -0.06 4.07 -7.15
CA ALA A 9 0.56 2.79 -6.83
C ALA A 9 1.91 2.97 -6.11
N GLN A 10 2.74 3.93 -6.54
CA GLN A 10 4.02 4.23 -5.88
C GLN A 10 3.81 4.77 -4.46
N ILE A 11 2.82 5.64 -4.27
CA ILE A 11 2.47 6.16 -2.94
C ILE A 11 2.03 5.01 -2.02
N ARG A 12 1.12 4.14 -2.49
CA ARG A 12 0.64 2.99 -1.70
C ARG A 12 1.76 2.03 -1.34
N ASN A 13 2.60 1.66 -2.30
CA ASN A 13 3.73 0.77 -2.04
C ASN A 13 4.66 1.33 -0.97
N ARG A 14 4.95 2.63 -1.05
CA ARG A 14 5.79 3.31 -0.05
C ARG A 14 5.14 3.32 1.33
N LEU A 15 3.83 3.58 1.42
CA LEU A 15 3.09 3.54 2.68
C LEU A 15 3.10 2.12 3.29
N ALA A 16 2.81 1.10 2.50
CA ALA A 16 2.81 -0.29 2.96
C ALA A 16 4.20 -0.74 3.44
N LEU A 17 5.26 -0.41 2.71
CA LEU A 17 6.63 -0.72 3.11
C LEU A 17 7.03 -0.02 4.40
N THR A 18 6.67 1.25 4.55
CA THR A 18 6.93 2.03 5.76
C THR A 18 6.18 1.45 6.95
N ALA A 19 4.89 1.12 6.78
CA ALA A 19 4.09 0.51 7.82
C ALA A 19 4.64 -0.86 8.26
N ARG A 20 5.10 -1.70 7.32
CA ARG A 20 5.76 -2.98 7.65
C ARG A 20 7.05 -2.79 8.44
N GLN A 21 7.82 -1.75 8.14
CA GLN A 21 9.01 -1.41 8.95
C GLN A 21 8.60 -1.02 10.37
N ILE A 22 7.60 -0.14 10.51
CA ILE A 22 7.06 0.27 11.82
C ILE A 22 6.58 -0.96 12.61
N LEU A 23 5.92 -1.94 11.98
CA LEU A 23 5.51 -3.15 12.69
C LEU A 23 6.66 -3.95 13.26
N ARG A 24 7.76 -4.09 12.51
CA ARG A 24 8.96 -4.77 13.00
C ARG A 24 9.60 -4.02 14.16
N ASP A 25 9.71 -2.69 14.04
CA ASP A 25 10.30 -1.84 15.07
C ASP A 25 9.47 -1.84 16.36
N HIS A 26 8.15 -2.05 16.24
CA HIS A 26 7.21 -2.06 17.35
C HIS A 26 6.75 -3.47 17.77
N GLU A 27 7.38 -4.53 17.25
CA GLU A 27 7.00 -5.91 17.56
C GLU A 27 7.17 -6.18 19.06
N PRO A 28 6.11 -6.63 19.77
CA PRO A 28 6.19 -6.87 21.19
C PRO A 28 7.22 -7.94 21.54
N GLY A 29 8.02 -7.69 22.58
CA GLY A 29 8.93 -8.68 23.14
C GLY A 29 8.20 -9.76 23.95
N ALA A 30 8.96 -10.58 24.66
CA ALA A 30 8.41 -11.65 25.51
C ALA A 30 7.46 -11.15 26.61
N ASP A 31 7.57 -9.88 27.00
CA ASP A 31 6.69 -9.22 27.97
C ASP A 31 5.38 -8.69 27.36
N GLY A 32 5.17 -8.87 26.06
CA GLY A 32 3.99 -8.40 25.33
C GLY A 32 3.92 -6.88 25.19
N ARG A 33 5.00 -6.16 25.50
CA ARG A 33 5.08 -4.69 25.38
C ARG A 33 5.92 -4.31 24.17
N CYS A 34 5.53 -3.21 23.53
CA CYS A 34 6.34 -2.63 22.47
C CYS A 34 7.69 -2.14 23.03
N PRO A 35 8.82 -2.45 22.39
CA PRO A 35 10.14 -2.04 22.87
C PRO A 35 10.35 -0.52 22.83
N ILE A 36 9.69 0.16 21.89
CA ILE A 36 9.78 1.62 21.69
C ILE A 36 8.78 2.37 22.58
N CYS A 37 7.49 2.04 22.46
CA CYS A 37 6.43 2.76 23.18
C CYS A 37 6.23 2.29 24.62
N ARG A 38 6.85 1.18 25.02
CA ARG A 38 6.78 0.55 26.35
C ARG A 38 5.36 0.22 26.85
N THR A 39 4.38 0.19 25.95
CA THR A 39 2.98 -0.09 26.26
C THR A 39 2.55 -1.44 25.69
N SER A 40 1.64 -2.12 26.40
CA SER A 40 0.84 -3.21 25.85
C SER A 40 -0.24 -2.62 24.93
N GLY A 41 -0.46 -3.23 23.76
CA GLY A 41 -1.44 -2.70 22.81
C GLY A 41 -0.95 -1.41 22.11
N CYS A 42 0.29 -1.45 21.60
CA CYS A 42 0.93 -0.33 20.91
C CYS A 42 0.04 0.23 19.77
N THR A 43 -0.45 1.45 19.96
CA THR A 43 -1.32 2.15 19.01
C THR A 43 -0.60 2.48 17.70
N VAL A 44 0.72 2.68 17.75
CA VAL A 44 1.55 2.86 16.55
C VAL A 44 1.57 1.58 15.71
N ALA A 45 1.75 0.43 16.35
CA ALA A 45 1.66 -0.86 15.66
C ALA A 45 0.24 -1.09 15.11
N ALA A 46 -0.80 -0.74 15.87
CA ALA A 46 -2.17 -0.84 15.38
C ALA A 46 -2.42 0.06 14.15
N ALA A 47 -1.94 1.31 14.18
CA ALA A 47 -2.06 2.23 13.04
C ALA A 47 -1.30 1.70 11.81
N ALA A 48 -0.12 1.13 11.99
CA ALA A 48 0.64 0.52 10.90
C ALA A 48 -0.09 -0.68 10.27
N ARG A 49 -0.76 -1.52 11.06
CA ARG A 49 -1.64 -2.59 10.53
C ARG A 49 -2.76 -2.00 9.67
N ASN A 50 -3.47 -0.99 10.19
CA ASN A 50 -4.56 -0.35 9.45
C ASN A 50 -4.10 0.23 8.10
N VAL A 51 -2.90 0.79 8.02
CA VAL A 51 -2.32 1.31 6.76
C VAL A 51 -2.06 0.18 5.77
N ILE A 52 -1.54 -0.97 6.22
CA ILE A 52 -1.33 -2.14 5.36
C ILE A 52 -2.66 -2.66 4.84
N ASP A 53 -3.64 -2.87 5.73
CA ASP A 53 -4.96 -3.38 5.38
C ASP A 53 -5.64 -2.48 4.35
N THR A 54 -5.59 -1.15 4.57
CA THR A 54 -6.14 -0.17 3.64
C THR A 54 -5.40 -0.18 2.30
N ALA A 55 -4.07 -0.25 2.30
CA ALA A 55 -3.29 -0.27 1.06
C ALA A 55 -3.60 -1.53 0.22
N GLU A 56 -3.78 -2.68 0.87
CA GLU A 56 -4.11 -3.95 0.22
C GLU A 56 -5.55 -3.97 -0.30
N GLU A 57 -6.53 -3.47 0.45
CA GLU A 57 -7.93 -3.38 0.00
C GLU A 57 -8.04 -2.55 -1.29
N VAL A 58 -7.37 -1.39 -1.32
CA VAL A 58 -7.44 -0.52 -2.48
C VAL A 58 -6.68 -1.11 -3.67
N GLN A 59 -5.60 -1.86 -3.44
CA GLN A 59 -4.92 -2.61 -4.50
C GLN A 59 -5.85 -3.67 -5.10
N GLN A 60 -6.52 -4.47 -4.27
CA GLN A 60 -7.47 -5.49 -4.71
C GLN A 60 -8.62 -4.89 -5.55
N ARG A 61 -9.17 -3.76 -5.12
CA ARG A 61 -10.21 -3.03 -5.88
C ARG A 61 -9.70 -2.53 -7.23
N SER A 62 -8.44 -2.08 -7.27
CA SER A 62 -7.79 -1.61 -8.50
C SER A 62 -7.55 -2.75 -9.49
N THR A 63 -7.21 -3.96 -9.01
CA THR A 63 -7.02 -5.17 -9.83
C THR A 63 -8.32 -5.87 -10.22
N ALA A 64 -9.40 -5.68 -9.44
CA ALA A 64 -10.72 -6.22 -9.73
C ALA A 64 -11.46 -5.46 -10.86
N THR A 65 -11.00 -4.26 -11.20
CA THR A 65 -11.48 -3.55 -12.40
C THR A 65 -10.83 -4.22 -13.61
N PRO A 66 -11.59 -4.84 -14.53
CA PRO A 66 -11.01 -5.46 -15.71
C PRO A 66 -10.24 -4.40 -16.52
N PRO A 67 -9.07 -4.73 -17.10
CA PRO A 67 -8.44 -3.84 -18.05
C PRO A 67 -9.44 -3.56 -19.17
N ALA A 68 -9.66 -2.27 -19.48
CA ALA A 68 -10.41 -1.90 -20.66
C ALA A 68 -9.80 -2.67 -21.84
N THR A 69 -10.61 -3.45 -22.53
CA THR A 69 -10.21 -4.14 -23.76
C THR A 69 -9.53 -3.10 -24.65
N PRO A 70 -8.34 -3.36 -25.19
CA PRO A 70 -7.76 -2.46 -26.16
C PRO A 70 -8.75 -2.39 -27.32
N ASP A 71 -9.34 -1.21 -27.49
CA ASP A 71 -10.23 -0.90 -28.60
C ASP A 71 -9.39 -1.07 -29.86
N ARG A 72 -9.59 -2.21 -30.52
CA ARG A 72 -8.94 -2.53 -31.77
C ARG A 72 -9.74 -1.81 -32.85
N ASP A 73 -9.50 -0.52 -32.95
CA ASP A 73 -9.94 0.30 -34.07
C ASP A 73 -9.17 -0.18 -35.31
N ASP A 74 -9.76 -1.14 -36.02
CA ASP A 74 -9.43 -1.47 -37.40
C ASP A 74 -10.47 -0.78 -38.28
N PRO A 75 -10.03 0.18 -39.11
CA PRO A 75 -10.58 0.23 -40.45
C PRO A 75 -9.48 0.26 -41.51
N GLN A 76 -9.42 -0.84 -42.25
CA GLN A 76 -9.08 -0.97 -43.67
C GLN A 76 -8.91 0.36 -44.43
N HIS A 77 -7.75 0.55 -45.08
CA HIS A 77 -7.65 1.41 -46.25
C HIS A 77 -6.94 0.70 -47.40
N THR A 78 -7.65 0.62 -48.51
CA THR A 78 -7.28 0.09 -49.83
C THR A 78 -6.14 0.88 -50.47
N GLY A 79 -5.28 0.16 -51.20
CA GLY A 79 -4.29 0.68 -52.15
C GLY A 79 -3.94 -0.38 -53.17
#